data_AF-A0AAU4BFK7-F1
#
_entry.id   AF-A0AAU4BFK7-F1
#
_cell.length_a   1.000
_cell.length_b   1.000
_cell.length_c   1.000
_cell.angle_alpha   90.00
_cell.angle_beta   90.00
_cell.angle_gamma   90.00
#
_symmetry.space_group_name_H-M   'P 1'
#
loop_
_entity.id
_entity.type
_entity.pdbx_description
1 polymer ?
#
loop_
_entity_poly.entity_id
_entity_poly.type
_entity_poly.pdbx_seq_one_letter_code
_entity_poly.pdbx_strand_id
1 'polypeptide(L)'
;MDTIAVFGLETWCRSLAAICDQFVRAAAGDADIAFWRRVYNPIEVAKPNPLLELPIGEPRDVARDPDGFYRGPGISSDQVPATLSRVRVNINDRVGRLNRAVALHAGLVGVAQDEDGALRPLGGWHLAPATVEIDDVIDRIVRDHETGPPVPHRWVHTSAELVALYRRIGSGTMFDGAWRLPPAADHRWIRRGARECPIETIIDLADGRSLGAAVGYDARTLHWVVCRTERVAAENAGDNGFRLVDDPADVPVYGTSLAFLLDAALDTGGDISHLETGRLDQLDEPAT
;
A
#
# COMPACT_ATOMS: atom_id res chain seq x y z
N MET A 1 -27.52 -14.56 -3.24
CA MET A 1 -27.94 -14.34 -1.85
C MET A 1 -26.93 -13.38 -1.23
N ASP A 2 -27.41 -12.20 -0.84
CA ASP A 2 -26.65 -10.96 -0.64
C ASP A 2 -25.68 -10.97 0.54
N THR A 3 -24.39 -11.16 0.26
CA THR A 3 -23.28 -10.88 1.19
C THR A 3 -23.15 -9.38 1.50
N ILE A 4 -23.76 -8.51 0.68
CA ILE A 4 -23.64 -7.05 0.72
C ILE A 4 -24.49 -6.43 1.85
N ALA A 5 -25.65 -7.02 2.16
CA ALA A 5 -26.55 -6.52 3.20
C ALA A 5 -25.93 -6.63 4.61
N VAL A 6 -25.07 -7.63 4.82
CA VAL A 6 -24.33 -7.82 6.08
C VAL A 6 -23.42 -6.64 6.42
N PHE A 7 -22.98 -5.88 5.41
CA PHE A 7 -22.09 -4.73 5.58
C PHE A 7 -22.82 -3.38 5.58
N GLY A 8 -24.15 -3.34 5.50
CA GLY A 8 -24.94 -2.09 5.46
C GLY A 8 -24.64 -1.21 4.22
N LEU A 9 -24.17 -1.83 3.13
CA LEU A 9 -23.74 -1.15 1.91
C LEU A 9 -24.86 -1.07 0.87
N GLU A 10 -26.13 -1.35 1.21
CA GLU A 10 -27.21 -1.40 0.22
C GLU A 10 -27.41 -0.05 -0.50
N THR A 11 -27.21 1.06 0.21
CA THR A 11 -27.27 2.42 -0.36
C THR A 11 -26.13 2.66 -1.36
N TRP A 12 -24.92 2.17 -1.06
CA TRP A 12 -23.77 2.28 -1.96
C TRP A 12 -23.92 1.41 -3.20
N CYS A 13 -24.43 0.19 -3.04
CA CYS A 13 -24.67 -0.71 -4.17
C CYS A 13 -25.75 -0.20 -5.12
N ARG A 14 -26.77 0.51 -4.60
CA ARG A 14 -27.77 1.18 -5.42
C ARG A 14 -27.17 2.28 -6.30
N SER A 15 -26.23 3.05 -5.76
CA SER A 15 -25.51 4.08 -6.52
C SER A 15 -24.51 3.49 -7.51
N LEU A 16 -23.78 2.44 -7.11
CA LEU A 16 -22.79 1.78 -7.97
C LEU A 16 -23.44 1.07 -9.16
N ALA A 17 -24.59 0.44 -8.99
CA ALA A 17 -25.30 -0.21 -10.09
C ALA A 17 -25.66 0.79 -11.21
N ALA A 18 -26.21 1.95 -10.84
CA ALA A 18 -26.54 3.01 -11.79
C ALA A 18 -25.30 3.56 -12.52
N ILE A 19 -24.15 3.61 -11.85
CA ILE A 19 -22.87 4.01 -12.46
C ILE A 19 -22.37 2.93 -13.43
N CYS A 20 -22.44 1.65 -13.06
CA CYS A 20 -22.07 0.53 -13.92
C CYS A 20 -22.92 0.47 -15.20
N ASP A 21 -24.23 0.69 -15.09
CA ASP A 21 -25.13 0.74 -16.25
C ASP A 21 -24.74 1.86 -17.24
N GLN A 22 -24.29 3.00 -16.71
CA GLN A 22 -23.85 4.13 -17.52
C GLN A 22 -22.51 3.86 -18.20
N PHE A 23 -21.63 3.04 -17.61
CA PHE A 23 -20.43 2.53 -18.29
C PHE A 23 -20.79 1.60 -19.45
N VAL A 24 -21.76 0.69 -19.28
CA VAL A 24 -22.22 -0.21 -20.35
C VAL A 24 -22.83 0.59 -21.51
N ARG A 25 -23.67 1.59 -21.21
CA ARG A 25 -24.27 2.48 -22.22
C ARG A 25 -23.22 3.31 -22.97
N ALA A 26 -22.26 3.89 -22.24
CA ALA A 26 -21.15 4.62 -22.86
C ALA A 26 -20.31 3.72 -23.79
N ALA A 27 -20.04 2.47 -23.40
CA ALA A 27 -19.31 1.51 -24.23
C ALA A 27 -20.08 1.12 -25.51
N ALA A 28 -21.42 1.19 -25.49
CA ALA A 28 -22.28 0.98 -26.65
C ALA A 28 -22.45 2.23 -27.53
N GLY A 29 -21.80 3.35 -27.19
CA GLY A 29 -21.88 4.62 -27.92
C GLY A 29 -23.04 5.53 -27.49
N ASP A 30 -23.74 5.22 -26.40
CA ASP A 30 -24.89 5.95 -25.87
C ASP A 30 -24.56 6.59 -24.50
N ALA A 31 -23.59 7.52 -24.48
CA ALA A 31 -23.15 8.15 -23.24
C ALA A 31 -24.12 9.25 -22.76
N ASP A 32 -24.63 9.12 -21.53
CA ASP A 32 -25.41 10.17 -20.87
C ASP A 32 -24.48 11.22 -20.23
N ILE A 33 -24.18 12.28 -20.99
CA ILE A 33 -23.28 13.35 -20.56
C ILE A 33 -23.81 14.08 -19.31
N ALA A 34 -25.12 14.19 -19.14
CA ALA A 34 -25.72 14.86 -17.98
C ALA A 34 -25.54 14.03 -16.70
N PHE A 35 -25.60 12.70 -16.82
CA PHE A 35 -25.25 11.79 -15.74
C PHE A 35 -23.77 11.93 -15.34
N TRP A 36 -22.84 11.85 -16.30
CA TRP A 36 -21.39 11.91 -16.01
C TRP A 36 -20.96 13.23 -15.36
N ARG A 37 -21.61 14.33 -15.74
CA ARG A 37 -21.40 15.64 -15.09
C ARG A 37 -21.83 15.70 -13.62
N ARG A 38 -22.61 14.74 -13.14
CA ARG A 38 -23.12 14.70 -11.76
C ARG A 38 -22.65 13.47 -10.97
N VAL A 39 -21.78 12.64 -11.56
CA VAL A 39 -21.40 11.33 -10.99
C VAL A 39 -20.72 11.45 -9.60
N TYR A 40 -20.13 12.60 -9.29
CA TYR A 40 -19.56 12.91 -7.98
C TYR A 40 -20.61 13.22 -6.89
N ASN A 41 -21.90 13.28 -7.23
CA ASN A 41 -23.01 13.43 -6.30
C ASN A 41 -24.14 12.44 -6.62
N PRO A 42 -23.95 11.13 -6.40
CA PRO A 42 -24.85 10.09 -6.91
C PRO A 42 -26.18 9.95 -6.14
N ILE A 43 -26.57 10.93 -5.33
CA ILE A 43 -27.91 11.02 -4.73
C ILE A 43 -28.35 12.49 -4.88
N GLU A 44 -29.60 12.74 -5.29
CA GLU A 44 -30.25 14.05 -5.12
C GLU A 44 -30.39 14.35 -3.61
N VAL A 45 -29.28 14.63 -2.95
CA VAL A 45 -29.28 15.25 -1.64
C VAL A 45 -29.24 16.74 -1.93
N ALA A 46 -30.38 17.41 -1.72
CA ALA A 46 -30.48 18.87 -1.69
C ALA A 46 -29.64 19.51 -0.56
N LYS A 47 -28.79 18.74 0.12
CA LYS A 47 -27.77 19.21 1.04
C LYS A 47 -26.40 18.90 0.45
N PRO A 48 -25.55 19.91 0.24
CA PRO A 48 -24.12 19.71 -0.03
C PRO A 48 -23.54 18.74 1.00
N ASN A 49 -22.58 17.91 0.58
CA ASN A 49 -21.85 17.06 1.52
C ASN A 49 -21.22 17.95 2.60
N PRO A 50 -21.65 17.87 3.88
CA PRO A 50 -21.16 18.77 4.93
C PRO A 50 -19.66 18.58 5.22
N LEU A 51 -19.06 17.48 4.75
CA LEU A 51 -17.61 17.28 4.78
C LEU A 51 -16.84 18.18 3.79
N LEU A 52 -17.53 18.78 2.82
CA LEU A 52 -16.95 19.73 1.86
C LEU A 52 -17.11 21.20 2.31
N GLU A 53 -17.94 21.47 3.33
CA GLU A 53 -18.10 22.83 3.89
C GLU A 53 -17.05 23.15 4.97
N LEU A 54 -16.44 22.12 5.55
CA LEU A 54 -15.39 22.28 6.54
C LEU A 54 -14.02 22.25 5.86
N PRO A 55 -13.10 23.18 6.21
CA PRO A 55 -11.69 23.05 5.85
C PRO A 55 -11.17 21.67 6.27
N ILE A 56 -10.29 21.07 5.47
CA ILE A 56 -9.61 19.82 5.82
C ILE A 56 -8.96 20.00 7.21
N GLY A 57 -9.35 19.17 8.17
CA GLY A 57 -8.85 19.22 9.55
C GLY A 57 -9.74 19.96 10.56
N GLU A 58 -10.94 20.39 10.16
CA GLU A 58 -11.96 20.92 11.08
C GLU A 58 -13.04 19.87 11.42
N PRO A 59 -13.65 19.92 12.62
CA PRO A 59 -13.30 20.83 13.71
C PRO A 59 -12.02 20.37 14.43
N ARG A 60 -11.06 21.29 14.63
CA ARG A 60 -9.69 21.00 15.10
C ARG A 60 -9.62 20.31 16.46
N ASP A 61 -10.64 20.51 17.30
CA ASP A 61 -10.80 19.95 18.64
C ASP A 61 -11.14 18.45 18.64
N VAL A 62 -11.55 17.90 17.49
CA VAL A 62 -11.82 16.46 17.31
C VAL A 62 -10.76 15.79 16.42
N ALA A 63 -10.08 16.58 15.59
CA ALA A 63 -9.20 16.08 14.54
C ALA A 63 -7.80 15.69 15.02
N ARG A 64 -7.34 16.11 16.22
CA ARG A 64 -6.04 15.72 16.78
C ARG A 64 -6.17 15.30 18.24
N ASP A 65 -5.57 14.17 18.59
CA ASP A 65 -5.44 13.76 20.00
C ASP A 65 -4.22 14.44 20.67
N PRO A 66 -4.07 14.35 22.01
CA PRO A 66 -2.95 14.98 22.74
C PRO A 66 -1.57 14.53 22.29
N ASP A 67 -1.48 13.37 21.63
CA ASP A 67 -0.25 12.80 21.11
C ASP A 67 0.04 13.27 19.66
N GLY A 68 -0.81 14.14 19.11
CA GLY A 68 -0.64 14.77 17.80
C GLY A 68 -1.19 13.94 16.63
N PHE A 69 -1.84 12.80 16.89
CA PHE A 69 -2.36 11.94 15.83
C PHE A 69 -3.69 12.46 15.28
N TYR A 70 -3.84 12.43 13.95
CA TYR A 70 -5.08 12.81 13.29
C TYR A 70 -6.18 11.77 13.54
N ARG A 71 -7.33 12.20 14.11
CA ARG A 71 -8.54 11.38 14.36
C ARG A 71 -9.81 11.89 13.68
N GLY A 72 -9.70 12.86 12.79
CA GLY A 72 -10.86 13.38 12.06
C GLY A 72 -11.47 12.33 11.12
N PRO A 73 -12.75 12.48 10.72
CA PRO A 73 -13.43 11.55 9.81
C PRO A 73 -12.96 11.67 8.34
N GLY A 74 -12.04 12.58 8.04
CA GLY A 74 -11.52 12.81 6.69
C GLY A 74 -10.23 12.06 6.39
N ILE A 75 -9.92 11.91 5.11
CA ILE A 75 -8.56 11.59 4.64
C ILE A 75 -7.93 12.91 4.23
N SER A 76 -6.71 13.20 4.69
CA SER A 76 -6.02 14.42 4.28
C SER A 76 -5.59 14.31 2.81
N SER A 77 -5.45 15.42 2.08
CA SER A 77 -5.14 15.37 0.64
C SER A 77 -3.79 14.72 0.34
N ASP A 78 -2.85 14.73 1.28
CA ASP A 78 -1.59 13.98 1.27
C ASP A 78 -1.77 12.46 1.53
N GLN A 79 -2.92 12.04 2.06
CA GLN A 79 -3.31 10.64 2.23
C GLN A 79 -4.11 10.10 1.04
N VAL A 80 -4.64 10.97 0.17
CA VAL A 80 -5.24 10.57 -1.09
C VAL A 80 -4.12 10.56 -2.13
N PRO A 81 -3.76 9.41 -2.70
CA PRO A 81 -2.74 9.37 -3.74
C PRO A 81 -3.16 10.30 -4.87
N ALA A 82 -2.38 11.36 -5.12
CA ALA A 82 -2.55 12.24 -6.28
C ALA A 82 -2.08 11.56 -7.58
N THR A 83 -2.23 10.25 -7.65
CA THR A 83 -1.74 9.39 -8.73
C THR A 83 -2.92 8.87 -9.54
N LEU A 84 -2.67 8.59 -10.81
CA LEU A 84 -3.66 7.97 -11.67
C LEU A 84 -4.05 6.60 -11.10
N SER A 85 -5.34 6.27 -11.18
CA SER A 85 -5.80 4.91 -10.88
C SER A 85 -5.10 3.93 -11.81
N ARG A 86 -4.75 2.75 -11.29
CA ARG A 86 -4.00 1.74 -12.01
C ARG A 86 -4.77 0.42 -12.02
N VAL A 87 -4.84 -0.23 -13.17
CA VAL A 87 -5.36 -1.60 -13.29
C VAL A 87 -4.46 -2.44 -14.20
N ARG A 88 -4.24 -3.71 -13.83
CA ARG A 88 -3.51 -4.66 -14.66
C ARG A 88 -4.43 -5.18 -15.78
N VAL A 89 -3.94 -5.14 -17.01
CA VAL A 89 -4.65 -5.63 -18.21
C VAL A 89 -3.75 -6.62 -18.93
N ASN A 90 -4.30 -7.78 -19.27
CA ASN A 90 -3.61 -8.76 -20.12
C ASN A 90 -3.86 -8.40 -21.59
N ILE A 91 -2.80 -8.01 -22.30
CA ILE A 91 -2.83 -7.71 -23.73
C ILE A 91 -2.31 -8.91 -24.51
N ASN A 92 -3.12 -9.36 -25.47
CA ASN A 92 -2.67 -10.26 -26.52
C ASN A 92 -2.04 -9.44 -27.65
N ASP A 93 -0.70 -9.37 -27.67
CA ASP A 93 0.06 -8.70 -28.72
C ASP A 93 0.04 -9.56 -29.97
N ARG A 94 -0.83 -9.22 -30.93
CA ARG A 94 -0.95 -9.95 -32.20
C ARG A 94 0.26 -9.78 -33.11
N VAL A 95 1.05 -8.72 -32.94
CA VAL A 95 2.24 -8.44 -33.76
C VAL A 95 3.43 -9.24 -33.23
N GLY A 96 3.65 -9.18 -31.92
CA GLY A 96 4.69 -9.97 -31.23
C GLY A 96 4.33 -11.43 -30.98
N ARG A 97 3.04 -11.81 -31.16
CA ARG A 97 2.46 -13.12 -30.80
C ARG A 97 2.73 -13.51 -29.33
N LEU A 98 2.69 -12.53 -28.43
CA LEU A 98 2.94 -12.72 -27.00
C LEU A 98 1.81 -12.12 -26.18
N ASN A 99 1.41 -12.82 -25.13
CA ASN A 99 0.56 -12.22 -24.09
C ASN A 99 1.46 -11.47 -23.11
N ARG A 100 1.13 -10.20 -22.84
CA ARG A 100 1.84 -9.38 -21.85
C ARG A 100 0.87 -8.72 -20.89
N ALA A 101 1.24 -8.65 -19.62
CA ALA A 101 0.53 -7.82 -18.66
C ALA A 101 1.05 -6.38 -18.74
N VAL A 102 0.13 -5.43 -18.81
CA VAL A 102 0.44 -4.00 -18.73
C VAL A 102 -0.37 -3.37 -17.60
N ALA A 103 0.15 -2.30 -17.01
CA ALA A 103 -0.61 -1.42 -16.15
C ALA A 103 -1.26 -0.35 -17.01
N LEU A 104 -2.59 -0.29 -17.00
CA LEU A 104 -3.36 0.85 -17.49
C LEU A 104 -3.46 1.87 -16.36
N HIS A 105 -2.80 3.00 -16.54
CA HIS A 105 -2.94 4.17 -15.68
C HIS A 105 -3.98 5.09 -16.28
N ALA A 106 -5.02 5.46 -15.54
CA ALA A 106 -6.07 6.36 -16.00
C ALA A 106 -6.61 7.24 -14.86
N GLY A 107 -7.03 8.46 -15.20
CA GLY A 107 -7.59 9.39 -14.22
C GLY A 107 -7.58 10.84 -14.71
N LEU A 108 -7.79 11.75 -13.76
CA LEU A 108 -7.66 13.19 -14.01
C LEU A 108 -6.16 13.53 -14.14
N VAL A 109 -5.73 13.99 -15.32
CA VAL A 109 -4.34 14.37 -15.60
C VAL A 109 -4.13 15.88 -15.59
N GLY A 110 -5.21 16.68 -15.58
CA GLY A 110 -5.11 18.12 -15.55
C GLY A 110 -6.46 18.83 -15.59
N VAL A 111 -6.41 20.15 -15.73
CA VAL A 111 -7.58 21.02 -15.86
C VAL A 111 -7.30 22.00 -17.00
N ALA A 112 -8.22 22.10 -17.95
CA ALA A 112 -8.23 23.12 -18.98
C ALA A 112 -9.22 24.22 -18.61
N GLN A 113 -9.05 25.40 -19.20
CA GLN A 113 -10.04 26.47 -19.16
C GLN A 113 -10.61 26.64 -20.56
N ASP A 114 -11.94 26.72 -20.68
CA ASP A 114 -12.58 27.01 -21.95
C ASP A 114 -12.62 28.51 -22.26
N GLU A 115 -13.15 28.87 -23.43
CA GLU A 115 -13.22 30.25 -23.93
C GLU A 115 -14.04 31.18 -23.02
N ASP A 116 -14.96 30.64 -22.23
CA ASP A 116 -15.79 31.37 -21.27
C ASP A 116 -15.13 31.46 -19.87
N GLY A 117 -13.93 30.93 -19.72
CA GLY A 117 -13.20 30.92 -18.46
C GLY A 117 -13.61 29.78 -17.51
N ALA A 118 -14.46 28.84 -17.93
CA ALA A 118 -14.86 27.72 -17.08
C ALA A 118 -13.79 26.62 -17.06
N LEU A 119 -13.52 26.09 -15.86
CA LEU A 119 -12.58 24.99 -15.66
C LEU A 119 -13.20 23.66 -16.09
N ARG A 120 -12.44 22.87 -16.86
CA ARG A 120 -12.83 21.56 -17.37
C ARG A 120 -11.78 20.52 -16.99
N PRO A 121 -12.16 19.41 -16.34
CA PRO A 121 -11.22 18.33 -16.05
C PRO A 121 -10.73 17.67 -17.35
N LEU A 122 -9.43 17.36 -17.40
CA LEU A 122 -8.82 16.57 -18.47
C LEU A 122 -8.56 15.15 -17.99
N GLY A 123 -9.27 14.19 -18.55
CA GLY A 123 -8.97 12.77 -18.36
C GLY A 123 -7.82 12.35 -19.27
N GLY A 124 -6.94 11.49 -18.75
CA GLY A 124 -5.84 10.92 -19.54
C GLY A 124 -5.56 9.50 -19.11
N TRP A 125 -4.90 8.77 -20.00
CA TRP A 125 -4.45 7.41 -19.72
C TRP A 125 -3.15 7.11 -20.45
N HIS A 126 -2.39 6.16 -19.92
CA HIS A 126 -1.25 5.57 -20.60
C HIS A 126 -1.08 4.10 -20.17
N LEU A 127 -0.37 3.34 -21.00
CA LEU A 127 0.04 1.97 -20.68
C LEU A 127 1.51 1.99 -20.27
N ALA A 128 1.82 1.32 -19.16
CA ALA A 128 3.17 1.00 -18.74
C ALA A 128 3.29 -0.53 -18.57
N PRO A 129 4.52 -1.09 -18.53
CA PRO A 129 4.69 -2.46 -18.05
C PRO A 129 3.99 -2.65 -16.71
N ALA A 130 3.26 -3.76 -16.53
CA ALA A 130 2.64 -4.05 -15.25
C ALA A 130 3.74 -4.25 -14.20
N THR A 131 3.63 -3.56 -13.07
CA THR A 131 4.46 -3.91 -11.91
C THR A 131 3.99 -5.22 -11.33
N VAL A 132 4.87 -5.88 -10.59
CA VAL A 132 4.52 -7.01 -9.74
C VAL A 132 3.39 -6.59 -8.78
N GLU A 133 2.33 -7.39 -8.69
CA GLU A 133 1.24 -7.20 -7.74
C GLU A 133 1.39 -8.19 -6.59
N ILE A 134 1.18 -7.73 -5.36
CA ILE A 134 1.42 -8.55 -4.16
C ILE A 134 0.58 -9.83 -4.14
N ASP A 135 -0.64 -9.81 -4.67
CA ASP A 135 -1.51 -11.00 -4.71
C ASP A 135 -0.95 -12.11 -5.61
N ASP A 136 -0.34 -11.75 -6.75
CA ASP A 136 0.31 -12.70 -7.65
C ASP A 136 1.52 -13.37 -6.97
N VAL A 137 2.27 -12.58 -6.19
CA VAL A 137 3.42 -13.05 -5.41
C VAL A 137 2.96 -13.97 -4.28
N ILE A 138 1.90 -13.61 -3.56
CA ILE A 138 1.32 -14.43 -2.51
C ILE A 138 0.82 -15.77 -3.09
N ASP A 139 0.15 -15.76 -4.24
CA ASP A 139 -0.29 -16.98 -4.92
C ASP A 139 0.90 -17.90 -5.24
N ARG A 140 2.01 -17.32 -5.67
CA ARG A 140 3.25 -18.05 -5.96
C ARG A 140 3.89 -18.62 -4.68
N ILE A 141 3.94 -17.86 -3.59
CA ILE A 141 4.42 -18.34 -2.29
C ILE A 141 3.54 -19.50 -1.79
N VAL A 142 2.21 -19.35 -1.78
CA VAL A 142 1.28 -20.39 -1.31
C VAL A 142 1.38 -21.66 -2.13
N ARG A 143 1.61 -21.54 -3.45
CA ARG A 143 1.72 -22.69 -4.35
C ARG A 143 3.04 -23.45 -4.17
N ASP A 144 4.14 -22.72 -4.05
CA ASP A 144 5.49 -23.29 -4.20
C ASP A 144 6.21 -23.50 -2.85
N HIS A 145 5.65 -23.00 -1.75
CA HIS A 145 6.29 -23.02 -0.43
C HIS A 145 5.34 -23.45 0.69
N GLU A 146 5.92 -23.86 1.83
CA GLU A 146 5.15 -24.25 3.01
C GLU A 146 4.60 -23.01 3.72
N THR A 147 3.28 -22.97 3.90
CA THR A 147 2.57 -21.83 4.50
C THR A 147 1.56 -22.28 5.56
N GLY A 148 1.41 -21.46 6.59
CA GLY A 148 0.43 -21.62 7.66
C GLY A 148 -0.78 -20.68 7.48
N PRO A 149 -1.95 -21.02 8.05
CA PRO A 149 -3.16 -20.23 7.90
C PRO A 149 -3.01 -18.84 8.55
N PRO A 150 -3.72 -17.82 8.04
CA PRO A 150 -3.68 -16.46 8.59
C PRO A 150 -4.20 -16.43 10.03
N VAL A 151 -3.58 -15.59 10.86
CA VAL A 151 -4.00 -15.35 12.25
C VAL A 151 -4.46 -13.90 12.37
N PRO A 152 -5.61 -13.62 13.00
CA PRO A 152 -6.07 -12.26 13.21
C PRO A 152 -5.02 -11.42 13.95
N HIS A 153 -4.59 -10.33 13.32
CA HIS A 153 -3.65 -9.40 13.90
C HIS A 153 -4.09 -7.96 13.64
N ARG A 154 -3.96 -7.10 14.65
CA ARG A 154 -4.36 -5.70 14.56
C ARG A 154 -3.14 -4.84 14.28
N TRP A 155 -3.06 -4.34 13.05
CA TRP A 155 -1.99 -3.47 12.61
C TRP A 155 -2.30 -2.01 12.96
N VAL A 156 -1.30 -1.28 13.45
CA VAL A 156 -1.43 0.16 13.76
C VAL A 156 -0.72 1.03 12.73
N HIS A 157 0.39 0.56 12.12
CA HIS A 157 1.14 1.28 11.08
C HIS A 157 1.84 0.30 10.12
N THR A 158 1.17 -0.10 9.03
CA THR A 158 1.69 -1.13 8.11
C THR A 158 1.37 -0.81 6.65
N SER A 159 2.09 -1.42 5.70
CA SER A 159 1.77 -1.29 4.27
C SER A 159 0.57 -2.14 3.88
N ALA A 160 -0.10 -1.75 2.79
CA ALA A 160 -1.15 -2.57 2.19
C ALA A 160 -0.63 -3.95 1.74
N GLU A 161 0.62 -4.03 1.27
CA GLU A 161 1.25 -5.29 0.86
C GLU A 161 1.45 -6.24 2.05
N LEU A 162 1.88 -5.73 3.22
CA LEU A 162 2.07 -6.54 4.41
C LEU A 162 0.71 -7.02 4.98
N VAL A 163 -0.32 -6.17 4.91
CA VAL A 163 -1.70 -6.58 5.24
C VAL A 163 -2.19 -7.66 4.29
N ALA A 164 -1.96 -7.53 2.98
CA ALA A 164 -2.34 -8.54 2.00
C ALA A 164 -1.64 -9.87 2.28
N LEU A 165 -0.33 -9.83 2.57
CA LEU A 165 0.46 -11.00 2.93
C LEU A 165 -0.12 -11.73 4.14
N TYR A 166 -0.27 -11.04 5.28
CA TYR A 166 -0.74 -11.66 6.53
C TYR A 166 -2.24 -12.01 6.55
N ARG A 167 -3.04 -11.47 5.63
CA ARG A 167 -4.43 -11.92 5.42
C ARG A 167 -4.51 -13.31 4.80
N ARG A 168 -3.45 -13.76 4.11
CA ARG A 168 -3.44 -15.04 3.38
C ARG A 168 -2.43 -16.04 3.97
N ILE A 169 -1.32 -15.57 4.53
CA ILE A 169 -0.24 -16.38 5.08
C ILE A 169 0.01 -15.93 6.52
N GLY A 170 -0.29 -16.78 7.50
CA GLY A 170 -0.01 -16.46 8.90
C GLY A 170 1.41 -16.77 9.33
N SER A 171 2.07 -17.70 8.63
CA SER A 171 3.50 -18.02 8.78
C SER A 171 3.94 -18.83 7.56
N GLY A 172 5.25 -19.02 7.36
CA GLY A 172 5.73 -19.88 6.27
C GLY A 172 7.23 -20.04 6.25
N THR A 173 7.70 -20.98 5.44
CA THR A 173 9.11 -21.26 5.16
C THR A 173 9.31 -21.25 3.66
N MET A 174 10.26 -20.44 3.19
CA MET A 174 10.58 -20.26 1.77
C MET A 174 12.04 -20.66 1.50
N PHE A 175 12.34 -21.02 0.25
CA PHE A 175 13.71 -21.32 -0.22
C PHE A 175 14.41 -22.38 0.65
N ASP A 176 13.78 -23.55 0.81
CA ASP A 176 14.28 -24.66 1.64
C ASP A 176 14.61 -24.25 3.10
N GLY A 177 13.82 -23.31 3.63
CA GLY A 177 13.98 -22.79 4.99
C GLY A 177 15.03 -21.69 5.13
N ALA A 178 15.64 -21.23 4.03
CA ALA A 178 16.54 -20.08 4.07
C ALA A 178 15.82 -18.81 4.54
N TRP A 179 14.51 -18.71 4.26
CA TRP A 179 13.65 -17.62 4.70
C TRP A 179 12.50 -18.18 5.53
N ARG A 180 12.20 -17.54 6.65
CA ARG A 180 11.08 -17.90 7.52
C ARG A 180 10.23 -16.66 7.77
N LEU A 181 8.95 -16.76 7.43
CA LEU A 181 7.93 -15.77 7.77
C LEU A 181 7.30 -16.15 9.12
N PRO A 182 7.70 -15.53 10.24
CA PRO A 182 7.05 -15.73 11.53
C PRO A 182 5.61 -15.20 11.54
N PRO A 183 4.78 -15.65 12.50
CA PRO A 183 3.53 -14.98 12.85
C PRO A 183 3.72 -13.49 13.13
N ALA A 184 2.73 -12.67 12.76
CA ALA A 184 2.76 -11.23 13.02
C ALA A 184 2.96 -10.86 14.51
N ALA A 185 2.51 -11.72 15.43
CA ALA A 185 2.71 -11.53 16.87
C ALA A 185 4.17 -11.69 17.32
N ASP A 186 5.01 -12.35 16.50
CA ASP A 186 6.41 -12.61 16.78
C ASP A 186 7.34 -11.58 16.11
N HIS A 187 6.77 -10.59 15.42
CA HIS A 187 7.54 -9.48 14.85
C HIS A 187 8.30 -8.74 15.94
N ARG A 188 9.58 -8.46 15.66
CA ARG A 188 10.43 -7.70 16.56
C ARG A 188 10.46 -6.25 16.12
N TRP A 189 10.15 -5.35 17.04
CA TRP A 189 10.24 -3.92 16.83
C TRP A 189 11.56 -3.39 17.39
N ILE A 190 12.33 -2.71 16.55
CA ILE A 190 13.63 -2.14 16.88
C ILE A 190 13.48 -0.62 16.93
N ARG A 191 13.77 -0.04 18.10
CA ARG A 191 13.91 1.42 18.22
C ARG A 191 15.38 1.79 18.04
N ARG A 192 15.64 2.78 17.20
CA ARG A 192 17.01 3.20 16.84
C ARG A 192 17.38 4.56 17.47
N GLY A 193 16.43 5.48 17.54
CA GLY A 193 16.58 6.77 18.25
C GLY A 193 15.31 7.61 18.08
N ALA A 194 15.23 8.79 18.73
CA ALA A 194 14.05 9.65 18.63
C ALA A 194 13.81 10.25 17.22
N ARG A 195 14.84 10.26 16.38
CA ARG A 195 14.81 10.75 14.99
C ARG A 195 15.13 9.69 13.95
N GLU A 196 15.39 8.46 14.39
CA GLU A 196 15.83 7.38 13.50
C GLU A 196 14.65 6.47 13.22
N CYS A 197 14.54 5.99 11.98
CA CYS A 197 13.43 5.16 11.55
C CYS A 197 13.38 3.86 12.38
N PRO A 198 12.28 3.55 13.09
CA PRO A 198 12.12 2.25 13.70
C PRO A 198 12.03 1.16 12.63
N ILE A 199 12.41 -0.06 13.01
CA ILE A 199 12.36 -1.22 12.11
C ILE A 199 11.44 -2.27 12.71
N GLU A 200 10.50 -2.77 11.91
CA GLU A 200 9.73 -3.97 12.20
C GLU A 200 10.30 -5.15 11.41
N THR A 201 10.82 -6.17 12.09
CA THR A 201 11.29 -7.39 11.42
C THR A 201 10.13 -8.27 10.98
N ILE A 202 10.15 -8.70 9.72
CA ILE A 202 9.06 -9.42 9.06
C ILE A 202 9.47 -10.84 8.65
N ILE A 203 10.69 -11.05 8.15
CA ILE A 203 11.18 -12.36 7.71
C ILE A 203 12.53 -12.64 8.35
N ASP A 204 12.68 -13.82 8.95
CA ASP A 204 13.95 -14.30 9.46
C ASP A 204 14.74 -14.98 8.34
N LEU A 205 16.04 -14.67 8.24
CA LEU A 205 16.95 -15.29 7.29
C LEU A 205 17.82 -16.32 8.01
N ALA A 206 18.19 -17.41 7.32
CA ALA A 206 18.93 -18.52 7.93
C ALA A 206 20.33 -18.15 8.45
N ASP A 207 20.90 -17.03 8.01
CA ASP A 207 22.18 -16.51 8.48
C ASP A 207 22.06 -15.60 9.74
N GLY A 208 20.88 -15.57 10.35
CA GLY A 208 20.58 -14.78 11.55
C GLY A 208 20.25 -13.32 11.28
N ARG A 209 20.25 -12.88 10.00
CA ARG A 209 19.71 -11.58 9.60
C ARG A 209 18.18 -11.64 9.52
N SER A 210 17.56 -10.49 9.31
CA SER A 210 16.12 -10.35 9.19
C SER A 210 15.80 -9.29 8.15
N LEU A 211 14.85 -9.60 7.27
CA LEU A 211 14.21 -8.59 6.42
C LEU A 211 13.23 -7.81 7.30
N GLY A 212 13.40 -6.49 7.37
CA GLY A 212 12.55 -5.60 8.14
C GLY A 212 12.04 -4.42 7.32
N ALA A 213 10.97 -3.81 7.81
CA ALA A 213 10.41 -2.59 7.29
C ALA A 213 10.85 -1.40 8.17
N ALA A 214 11.68 -0.53 7.61
CA ALA A 214 12.03 0.76 8.21
C ALA A 214 10.93 1.78 7.92
N VAL A 215 10.35 2.36 8.98
CA VAL A 215 9.18 3.25 8.89
C VAL A 215 9.60 4.71 9.04
N GLY A 216 9.52 5.51 7.98
CA GLY A 216 9.77 6.95 8.05
C GLY A 216 8.67 7.68 8.82
N TYR A 217 9.03 8.48 9.83
CA TYR A 217 8.07 9.23 10.66
C TYR A 217 7.24 10.25 9.87
N ASP A 218 7.88 10.96 8.95
CA ASP A 218 7.25 12.08 8.24
C ASP A 218 6.55 11.65 6.95
N ALA A 219 7.17 10.72 6.20
CA ALA A 219 6.71 10.36 4.86
C ALA A 219 5.72 9.19 4.83
N ARG A 220 5.47 8.52 5.97
CA ARG A 220 4.76 7.22 6.04
C ARG A 220 5.24 6.21 4.98
N THR A 221 6.47 6.37 4.53
CA THR A 221 7.07 5.53 3.49
C THR A 221 7.80 4.40 4.21
N LEU A 222 7.59 3.19 3.71
CA LEU A 222 8.20 1.98 4.24
C LEU A 222 9.34 1.59 3.32
N HIS A 223 10.53 1.43 3.88
CA HIS A 223 11.71 0.96 3.17
C HIS A 223 12.07 -0.44 3.67
N TRP A 224 12.42 -1.34 2.75
CA TRP A 224 12.82 -2.69 3.09
C TRP A 224 14.32 -2.75 3.34
N VAL A 225 14.71 -3.34 4.47
CA VAL A 225 16.10 -3.46 4.90
C VAL A 225 16.43 -4.86 5.36
N VAL A 226 17.70 -5.26 5.29
CA VAL A 226 18.18 -6.52 5.89
C VAL A 226 19.19 -6.20 6.97
N CYS A 227 18.90 -6.62 8.21
CA CYS A 227 19.73 -6.30 9.36
C CYS A 227 19.80 -7.45 10.37
N ARG A 228 20.78 -7.40 11.27
CA ARG A 228 20.88 -8.24 12.46
C ARG A 228 20.30 -7.52 13.67
N THR A 229 19.64 -8.31 14.50
CA THR A 229 19.01 -7.83 15.72
C THR A 229 19.39 -8.74 16.87
N GLU A 230 19.48 -8.20 18.08
CA GLU A 230 19.66 -9.02 19.26
C GLU A 230 18.68 -8.62 20.37
N ARG A 231 18.41 -9.59 21.24
CA ARG A 231 17.55 -9.38 22.39
C ARG A 231 18.35 -8.71 23.50
N VAL A 232 17.80 -7.63 24.05
CA VAL A 232 18.35 -6.90 25.19
C VAL A 232 17.36 -6.90 26.35
N ALA A 233 17.88 -6.75 27.57
CA ALA A 233 17.04 -6.53 28.73
C ALA A 233 16.27 -5.22 28.53
N ALA A 234 14.94 -5.26 28.63
CA ALA A 234 14.13 -4.06 28.50
C ALA A 234 14.49 -3.09 29.63
N GLU A 235 15.05 -1.93 29.26
CA GLU A 235 15.45 -0.91 30.24
C GLU A 235 14.26 -0.04 30.68
N ASN A 236 13.24 0.07 29.83
CA ASN A 236 12.08 0.94 30.04
C ASN A 236 10.76 0.23 29.72
N ALA A 237 9.68 0.69 30.36
CA ALA A 237 8.33 0.27 30.02
C ALA A 237 8.01 0.64 28.57
N GLY A 238 7.77 -0.38 27.74
CA GLY A 238 7.47 -0.21 26.30
C GLY A 238 8.68 -0.37 25.38
N ASP A 239 9.84 -0.74 25.89
CA ASP A 239 10.91 -1.32 25.07
C ASP A 239 10.53 -2.78 24.73
N ASN A 240 10.62 -3.13 23.44
CA ASN A 240 10.31 -4.49 22.99
C ASN A 240 11.49 -5.45 23.21
N GLY A 241 12.60 -4.94 23.77
CA GLY A 241 13.75 -5.75 24.16
C GLY A 241 14.59 -6.21 22.98
N PHE A 242 14.60 -5.45 21.89
CA PHE A 242 15.42 -5.73 20.71
C PHE A 242 16.16 -4.48 20.26
N ARG A 243 17.44 -4.65 19.90
CA ARG A 243 18.26 -3.59 19.31
C ARG A 243 18.89 -4.02 17.99
N LEU A 244 19.20 -3.03 17.15
CA LEU A 244 19.99 -3.21 15.95
C LEU A 244 21.44 -3.57 16.35
N VAL A 245 22.00 -4.61 15.72
CA VAL A 245 23.39 -5.03 15.94
C VAL A 245 24.33 -4.36 14.94
N ASP A 246 23.89 -4.25 13.68
CA ASP A 246 24.69 -3.68 12.60
C ASP A 246 24.76 -2.15 12.71
N ASP A 247 25.84 -1.54 12.21
CA ASP A 247 25.93 -0.10 12.03
C ASP A 247 24.90 0.33 10.96
N PRO A 248 24.06 1.35 11.18
CA PRO A 248 23.14 1.87 10.18
C PRO A 248 23.74 2.14 8.80
N ALA A 249 25.00 2.60 8.74
CA ALA A 249 25.70 2.85 7.48
C ALA A 249 25.99 1.56 6.68
N ASP A 250 25.96 0.40 7.34
CA ASP A 250 26.18 -0.91 6.74
C ASP A 250 24.87 -1.66 6.43
N VAL A 251 23.70 -1.16 6.87
CA VAL A 251 22.41 -1.82 6.65
C VAL A 251 21.87 -1.49 5.24
N PRO A 252 21.78 -2.47 4.33
CA PRO A 252 21.26 -2.27 2.97
C PRO A 252 19.76 -1.95 2.95
N VAL A 253 19.37 -1.05 2.05
CA VAL A 253 17.98 -0.71 1.70
C VAL A 253 17.66 -1.30 0.32
N TYR A 254 16.48 -1.89 0.14
CA TYR A 254 16.06 -2.61 -1.07
C TYR A 254 14.84 -1.97 -1.78
N GLY A 255 14.57 -0.70 -1.50
CA GLY A 255 13.41 0.04 -2.02
C GLY A 255 12.17 -0.07 -1.13
N THR A 256 11.00 0.18 -1.72
CA THR A 256 9.74 0.42 -0.98
C THR A 256 8.60 -0.57 -1.28
N SER A 257 8.75 -1.45 -2.28
CA SER A 257 7.73 -2.46 -2.62
C SER A 257 8.14 -3.84 -2.13
N LEU A 258 7.31 -4.41 -1.26
CA LEU A 258 7.43 -5.79 -0.79
C LEU A 258 7.18 -6.77 -1.92
N ALA A 259 6.18 -6.48 -2.78
CA ALA A 259 5.84 -7.36 -3.89
C ALA A 259 7.04 -7.56 -4.81
N PHE A 260 7.71 -6.46 -5.21
CA PHE A 260 8.89 -6.53 -6.06
C PHE A 260 10.05 -7.29 -5.40
N LEU A 261 10.31 -7.03 -4.12
CA LEU A 261 11.37 -7.70 -3.36
C LEU A 261 11.13 -9.21 -3.27
N LEU A 262 9.90 -9.62 -2.91
CA LEU A 262 9.54 -11.02 -2.79
C LEU A 262 9.53 -11.74 -4.15
N ASP A 263 9.05 -11.09 -5.21
CA ASP A 263 9.07 -11.67 -6.57
C ASP A 263 10.50 -11.92 -7.06
N ALA A 264 11.39 -10.93 -6.86
CA ALA A 264 12.81 -11.10 -7.18
C ALA A 264 13.45 -12.22 -6.35
N ALA A 265 13.18 -12.27 -5.04
CA ALA A 265 13.64 -13.36 -4.18
C ALA A 265 13.14 -14.72 -4.69
N LEU A 266 11.89 -14.80 -5.12
CA LEU A 266 11.31 -16.02 -5.68
C LEU A 266 11.94 -16.43 -7.01
N ASP A 267 12.51 -15.51 -7.78
CA ASP A 267 13.22 -15.79 -9.04
C ASP A 267 14.67 -16.22 -8.81
N THR A 268 15.31 -15.74 -7.73
CA THR A 268 16.73 -15.95 -7.44
C THR A 268 17.00 -16.98 -6.34
N GLY A 269 15.96 -17.60 -5.77
CA GLY A 269 16.11 -18.54 -4.65
C GLY A 269 16.47 -17.85 -3.33
N GLY A 270 15.98 -16.63 -3.11
CA GLY A 270 16.15 -15.86 -1.89
C GLY A 270 17.30 -14.84 -1.92
N ASP A 271 17.99 -14.67 -3.04
CA ASP A 271 19.04 -13.66 -3.18
C ASP A 271 18.49 -12.31 -3.70
N ILE A 272 18.42 -11.33 -2.81
CA ILE A 272 17.96 -9.97 -3.12
C ILE A 272 19.10 -8.94 -3.16
N SER A 273 20.37 -9.36 -3.06
CA SER A 273 21.52 -8.45 -2.96
C SER A 273 21.62 -7.46 -4.13
N HIS A 274 21.23 -7.90 -5.32
CA HIS A 274 21.20 -7.07 -6.54
C HIS A 274 20.13 -5.97 -6.53
N LEU A 275 19.22 -5.95 -5.55
CA LEU A 275 18.18 -4.94 -5.39
C LEU A 275 18.57 -3.79 -4.45
N GLU A 276 19.79 -3.79 -3.93
CA GLU A 276 20.26 -2.74 -3.02
C GLU A 276 20.19 -1.35 -3.69
N THR A 277 19.52 -0.41 -3.04
CA THR A 277 19.33 0.97 -3.50
C THR A 277 20.01 2.03 -2.63
N GLY A 278 20.49 1.66 -1.43
CA GLY A 278 21.07 2.61 -0.48
C GLY A 278 21.36 2.01 0.89
N ARG A 279 21.56 2.90 1.88
CA ARG A 279 21.85 2.56 3.28
C ARG A 279 20.81 3.14 4.22
N LEU A 280 20.69 2.56 5.41
CA LEU A 280 19.64 2.90 6.37
C LEU A 280 19.86 4.29 7.01
N ASP A 281 21.10 4.69 7.27
CA ASP A 281 21.45 6.02 7.78
C ASP A 281 20.99 7.16 6.86
N GLN A 282 20.99 6.93 5.55
CA GLN A 282 20.47 7.86 4.54
C GLN A 282 18.95 8.10 4.66
N LEU A 283 18.22 7.23 5.36
CA LEU A 283 16.79 7.41 5.63
C LEU A 283 16.53 8.22 6.91
N ASP A 284 17.53 8.38 7.78
CA ASP A 284 17.41 9.10 9.05
C ASP A 284 17.65 10.62 8.88
N GLU A 285 18.16 11.05 7.73
CA GLU A 285 18.34 12.47 7.42
C GLU A 285 17.01 13.13 6.99
N PRO A 286 16.58 14.23 7.63
CA PRO A 286 15.41 14.96 7.16
C PRO A 286 15.69 15.50 5.76
N ALA A 287 14.76 15.27 4.82
CA ALA A 287 14.81 15.91 3.52
C ALA A 287 14.80 17.44 3.70
N THR A 288 15.98 18.06 3.59
CA THR A 288 16.18 19.53 3.65
C THR A 288 15.51 20.25 2.49
#